data_AF-A0A5J5C985-F1
#
_entry.id   AF-A0A5J5C985-F1
#
_cell.length_a   1.000
_cell.length_b   1.000
_cell.length_c   1.000
_cell.angle_alpha   90.00
_cell.angle_beta   90.00
_cell.angle_gamma   90.00
#
_symmetry.space_group_name_H-M   'P 1'
#
loop_
_entity.id
_entity.type
_entity.pdbx_description
1 polymer ?
#
loop_
_entity_poly.entity_id
_entity_poly.type
_entity_poly.pdbx_seq_one_letter_code
_entity_poly.pdbx_strand_id
1 'polypeptide(L)'
;MEQYVESMEKVKLKQGLKIAMSISSEGNAYLQDSQFWKLYKEDRASCSIVVKTSVGLVYLLACLLEPFMPSFSLEVLKQLNLPPETQFSLCDESGDFERTRKLWEILPHWSQNWHTTKDEDVEFFREKFSGSQADRVVRAEADAKKITKQLEKTNISGN
;
A
#
# COMPACT_ATOMS: atom_id res chain seq x y z
N MET A 1 -12.02 -0.68 -9.68
CA MET A 1 -11.35 0.10 -10.74
C MET A 1 -12.33 0.99 -11.49
N GLU A 2 -13.37 0.45 -12.13
CA GLU A 2 -14.38 1.24 -12.87
C GLU A 2 -14.96 2.38 -12.03
N GLN A 3 -15.37 2.10 -10.79
CA GLN A 3 -15.88 3.12 -9.87
C GLN A 3 -14.87 4.23 -9.53
N TYR A 4 -13.56 3.91 -9.51
CA TYR A 4 -12.51 4.89 -9.31
C TYR A 4 -12.42 5.79 -10.53
N VAL A 5 -12.34 5.22 -11.74
CA VAL A 5 -12.23 5.95 -13.01
C VAL A 5 -13.43 6.88 -13.17
N GLU A 6 -14.66 6.37 -13.00
CA GLU A 6 -15.89 7.17 -13.07
C GLU A 6 -15.88 8.34 -12.07
N SER A 7 -15.36 8.10 -10.86
CA SER A 7 -15.23 9.15 -9.84
C SER A 7 -14.21 10.21 -10.26
N MET A 8 -13.06 9.81 -10.82
CA MET A 8 -12.01 10.73 -11.25
C MET A 8 -12.40 11.55 -12.48
N GLU A 9 -13.09 10.94 -13.46
CA GLU A 9 -13.65 11.64 -14.63
C GLU A 9 -14.67 12.71 -14.24
N LYS A 10 -15.47 12.44 -13.19
CA LYS A 10 -16.42 13.40 -12.62
C LYS A 10 -15.78 14.36 -11.61
N VAL A 11 -14.45 14.37 -11.50
CA VAL A 11 -13.66 15.23 -10.58
C VAL A 11 -14.04 15.02 -9.10
N LYS A 12 -14.55 13.84 -8.74
CA LYS A 12 -14.91 13.46 -7.37
C LYS A 12 -13.69 12.92 -6.62
N LEU A 13 -12.68 13.77 -6.44
CA LEU A 13 -11.38 13.43 -5.85
C LEU A 13 -11.48 12.68 -4.50
N LYS A 14 -12.33 13.16 -3.59
CA LYS A 14 -12.55 12.51 -2.27
C LYS A 14 -13.09 11.08 -2.40
N GLN A 15 -13.98 10.85 -3.36
CA GLN A 15 -14.53 9.52 -3.60
C GLN A 15 -13.49 8.60 -4.26
N GLY A 16 -12.72 9.11 -5.23
CA GLY A 16 -11.59 8.39 -5.83
C GLY A 16 -10.60 7.92 -4.78
N LEU A 17 -10.18 8.82 -3.88
CA LEU A 17 -9.29 8.47 -2.77
C LEU A 17 -9.89 7.40 -1.84
N LYS A 18 -11.18 7.51 -1.48
CA LYS A 18 -11.85 6.52 -0.64
C LYS A 18 -11.87 5.13 -1.30
N ILE A 19 -12.07 5.06 -2.61
CA ILE A 19 -12.04 3.80 -3.36
C ILE A 19 -10.63 3.21 -3.35
N ALA A 20 -9.59 4.02 -3.61
CA ALA A 20 -8.21 3.56 -3.53
C ALA A 20 -7.84 3.03 -2.14
N MET A 21 -8.32 3.68 -1.07
CA MET A 21 -8.14 3.21 0.32
C MET A 21 -8.89 1.90 0.61
N SER A 22 -10.06 1.68 0.02
CA SER A 22 -10.79 0.41 0.14
C SER A 22 -10.00 -0.74 -0.49
N ILE A 23 -9.48 -0.51 -1.71
CA ILE A 23 -8.63 -1.48 -2.42
C ILE A 23 -7.40 -1.85 -1.57
N SER A 24 -6.76 -0.86 -0.93
CA SER A 24 -5.64 -1.12 -0.02
C SER A 24 -6.03 -1.98 1.18
N SER A 25 -7.19 -1.71 1.79
CA SER A 25 -7.70 -2.50 2.91
C SER A 25 -7.98 -3.96 2.51
N GLU A 26 -8.60 -4.18 1.36
CA GLU A 26 -8.86 -5.52 0.81
C GLU A 26 -7.56 -6.26 0.47
N GLY A 27 -6.57 -5.57 -0.07
CA GLY A 27 -5.23 -6.13 -0.33
C GLY A 27 -4.52 -6.62 0.92
N ASN A 28 -4.62 -5.85 1.99
CA ASN A 28 -4.07 -6.23 3.28
C ASN A 28 -4.79 -7.47 3.85
N ALA A 29 -6.12 -7.52 3.73
CA ALA A 29 -6.90 -8.69 4.14
C ALA A 29 -6.49 -9.94 3.34
N TYR A 30 -6.36 -9.83 2.03
CA TYR A 30 -5.89 -10.92 1.16
C TYR A 30 -4.52 -11.48 1.61
N LEU A 31 -3.55 -10.59 1.87
CA LEU A 31 -2.24 -11.00 2.38
C LEU A 31 -2.32 -11.71 3.73
N GLN A 32 -3.15 -11.22 4.65
CA GLN A 32 -3.32 -11.82 5.97
C GLN A 32 -4.01 -13.19 5.89
N ASP A 33 -5.12 -13.28 5.16
CA ASP A 33 -5.94 -14.48 5.02
C ASP A 33 -5.19 -15.60 4.29
N SER A 34 -4.35 -15.25 3.32
CA SER A 34 -3.50 -16.19 2.59
C SER A 34 -2.48 -16.91 3.48
N GLN A 35 -2.16 -16.35 4.66
CA GLN A 35 -1.14 -16.85 5.57
C GLN A 35 0.15 -17.23 4.83
N PHE A 36 0.63 -16.35 3.94
CA PHE A 36 1.72 -16.63 3.02
C PHE A 36 2.99 -17.16 3.70
N TRP A 37 3.22 -16.84 4.97
CA TRP A 37 4.32 -17.35 5.79
C TRP A 37 4.23 -18.85 6.08
N LYS A 38 3.02 -19.42 6.15
CA LYS A 38 2.79 -20.87 6.22
C LYS A 38 2.98 -21.50 4.85
N LEU A 39 2.37 -20.91 3.81
CA LEU A 39 2.53 -21.37 2.43
C LEU A 39 4.00 -21.41 2.01
N TYR A 40 4.82 -20.46 2.46
CA TYR A 40 6.26 -20.47 2.20
C TYR A 40 6.97 -21.75 2.69
N LYS A 41 6.47 -22.41 3.75
CA LYS A 41 7.03 -23.65 4.27
C LYS A 41 6.42 -24.90 3.62
N GLU A 42 5.17 -24.82 3.19
CA GLU A 42 4.37 -25.96 2.72
C GLU A 42 4.27 -26.03 1.20
N ASP A 43 3.92 -24.93 0.54
CA ASP A 43 3.73 -24.82 -0.90
C ASP A 43 4.29 -23.49 -1.44
N ARG A 44 5.53 -23.59 -1.94
CA ARG A 44 6.25 -22.47 -2.54
C ARG A 44 5.58 -21.91 -3.79
N ALA A 45 4.89 -22.73 -4.58
CA ALA A 45 4.24 -22.27 -5.80
C ALA A 45 3.04 -21.38 -5.49
N SER A 46 2.17 -21.84 -4.58
CA SER A 46 1.04 -21.05 -4.10
C SER A 46 1.49 -19.77 -3.39
N CYS A 47 2.53 -19.85 -2.56
CA CYS A 47 3.14 -18.67 -1.94
C CYS A 47 3.60 -17.66 -3.01
N SER A 48 4.29 -18.12 -4.06
CA SER A 48 4.73 -17.23 -5.15
C SER A 48 3.57 -16.50 -5.82
N ILE A 49 2.44 -17.18 -6.06
CA ILE A 49 1.25 -16.56 -6.65
C ILE A 49 0.68 -15.47 -5.75
N VAL A 50 0.55 -15.75 -4.45
CA VAL A 50 0.04 -14.79 -3.47
C VAL A 50 0.93 -13.55 -3.42
N VAL A 51 2.25 -13.72 -3.32
CA VAL A 51 3.17 -12.57 -3.27
C VAL A 51 3.17 -11.82 -4.61
N LYS A 52 3.18 -12.51 -5.76
CA LYS A 52 3.04 -11.88 -7.11
C LYS A 52 1.80 -11.00 -7.21
N THR A 53 0.66 -11.53 -6.77
CA THR A 53 -0.62 -10.82 -6.79
C THR A 53 -0.57 -9.59 -5.88
N SER A 54 0.00 -9.76 -4.69
CA SER A 54 0.09 -8.68 -3.68
C SER A 54 1.00 -7.54 -4.14
N VAL A 55 2.11 -7.85 -4.80
CA VAL A 55 3.00 -6.81 -5.34
C VAL A 55 2.38 -6.11 -6.55
N GLY A 56 1.67 -6.84 -7.42
CA GLY A 56 0.88 -6.22 -8.48
C GLY A 56 -0.19 -5.27 -7.93
N LEU A 57 -0.81 -5.61 -6.79
CA LEU A 57 -1.77 -4.73 -6.12
C LEU A 57 -1.12 -3.47 -5.54
N VAL A 58 0.09 -3.58 -4.97
CA VAL A 58 0.88 -2.42 -4.52
C VAL A 58 1.20 -1.48 -5.68
N TYR A 59 1.61 -2.04 -6.82
CA TYR A 59 1.83 -1.26 -8.03
C TYR A 59 0.56 -0.54 -8.49
N LEU A 60 -0.58 -1.25 -8.53
CA LEU A 60 -1.87 -0.66 -8.88
C LEU A 60 -2.23 0.52 -7.94
N LEU A 61 -2.02 0.35 -6.63
CA LEU A 61 -2.27 1.41 -5.65
C LEU A 61 -1.37 2.63 -5.88
N ALA A 62 -0.10 2.44 -6.25
CA ALA A 62 0.75 3.55 -6.63
C ALA A 62 0.18 4.32 -7.82
N CYS A 63 -0.32 3.64 -8.86
CA CYS A 63 -0.97 4.30 -10.00
C CYS A 63 -2.24 5.07 -9.58
N LEU A 64 -3.09 4.48 -8.73
CA LEU A 64 -4.33 5.12 -8.28
C LEU A 64 -4.09 6.31 -7.33
N LEU A 65 -2.99 6.28 -6.59
CA LEU A 65 -2.65 7.31 -5.61
C LEU A 65 -1.75 8.39 -6.18
N GLU A 66 -1.19 8.23 -7.38
CA GLU A 66 -0.35 9.22 -8.07
C GLU A 66 -0.94 10.65 -8.07
N PRO A 67 -2.21 10.88 -8.47
CA PRO A 67 -2.78 12.23 -8.49
C PRO A 67 -3.00 12.84 -7.09
N PHE A 68 -2.88 12.04 -6.04
CA PHE A 68 -3.02 12.47 -4.64
C PHE A 68 -1.68 12.54 -3.90
N MET A 69 -0.76 11.63 -4.21
CA MET A 69 0.51 11.38 -3.54
C MET A 69 1.58 10.93 -4.56
N PRO A 70 2.09 11.85 -5.39
CA PRO A 70 3.06 11.51 -6.43
C PRO A 70 4.39 11.01 -5.84
N SER A 71 4.85 11.59 -4.72
CA SER A 71 6.08 11.15 -4.04
C SER A 71 5.99 9.71 -3.51
N PHE A 72 4.82 9.31 -3.00
CA PHE A 72 4.58 7.93 -2.57
C PHE A 72 4.68 6.97 -3.76
N SER A 73 4.04 7.33 -4.86
CA SER A 73 4.00 6.51 -6.07
C SER A 73 5.39 6.32 -6.66
N LEU A 74 6.21 7.37 -6.71
CA LEU A 74 7.62 7.30 -7.11
C LEU A 74 8.46 6.40 -6.20
N GLU A 75 8.27 6.49 -4.88
CA GLU A 75 9.00 5.64 -3.93
C GLU A 75 8.61 4.16 -4.07
N VAL A 76 7.33 3.86 -4.31
CA VAL A 76 6.88 2.49 -4.61
C VAL A 76 7.51 1.98 -5.90
N LEU A 77 7.50 2.75 -6.99
CA LEU A 77 8.13 2.34 -8.25
C LEU A 77 9.63 2.07 -8.07
N LYS A 78 10.32 2.90 -7.28
CA LYS A 78 11.72 2.70 -6.92
C LYS A 78 11.94 1.41 -6.13
N GLN A 79 11.08 1.11 -5.15
CA GLN A 79 11.13 -0.15 -4.39
C GLN A 79 10.87 -1.38 -5.27
N LEU A 80 10.02 -1.24 -6.29
CA LEU A 80 9.77 -2.27 -7.30
C LEU A 80 10.84 -2.34 -8.40
N ASN A 81 11.84 -1.45 -8.35
CA ASN A 81 12.90 -1.31 -9.35
C ASN A 81 12.34 -1.12 -10.78
N LEU A 82 11.25 -0.36 -10.90
CA LEU A 82 10.62 -0.01 -12.17
C LEU A 82 11.05 1.40 -12.60
N PRO A 83 11.26 1.64 -13.91
CA PRO A 83 11.58 2.97 -14.39
C PRO A 83 10.39 3.94 -14.16
N PRO A 84 10.63 5.22 -13.82
CA PRO A 84 9.57 6.22 -13.61
C PRO A 84 8.67 6.41 -14.83
N GLU A 85 9.21 6.12 -16.01
CA GLU A 85 8.53 6.19 -17.32
C GLU A 85 7.51 5.06 -17.52
N THR A 86 7.45 4.06 -16.62
CA THR A 86 6.41 3.01 -16.60
C THR A 86 5.08 3.56 -16.05
N GLN A 87 4.78 4.82 -16.36
CA GLN A 87 3.61 5.52 -15.87
C GLN A 87 2.39 4.92 -16.55
N PHE A 88 1.65 4.13 -15.76
CA PHE A 88 0.50 3.40 -16.22
C PHE A 88 -0.61 4.37 -16.58
N SER A 89 -1.08 4.32 -17.83
CA SER A 89 -2.25 5.09 -18.25
C SER A 89 -3.50 4.37 -17.76
N LEU A 90 -4.34 5.05 -16.99
CA LEU A 90 -5.67 4.56 -16.62
C LEU A 90 -6.70 4.76 -17.75
N CYS A 91 -6.29 5.36 -18.88
CA CYS A 91 -7.16 5.60 -20.03
C CYS A 91 -7.35 4.32 -20.84
N ASP A 92 -8.61 4.03 -21.18
CA ASP A 92 -9.03 2.84 -21.93
C ASP A 92 -8.45 2.77 -23.36
N GLU A 93 -7.92 3.87 -23.90
CA GLU A 93 -7.40 3.94 -25.28
C GLU A 93 -6.17 3.05 -25.52
N SER A 94 -5.40 2.68 -24.49
CA SER A 94 -4.18 1.85 -24.63
C SER A 94 -4.37 0.37 -24.29
N GLY A 95 -5.58 -0.08 -23.91
CA GLY A 95 -5.83 -1.47 -23.48
C GLY A 95 -5.12 -1.86 -22.18
N ASP A 96 -4.58 -0.88 -21.43
CA ASP A 96 -3.88 -1.10 -20.16
C ASP A 96 -4.81 -1.60 -19.05
N PHE A 97 -6.12 -1.34 -19.13
CA PHE A 97 -7.09 -1.84 -18.17
C PHE A 97 -7.06 -3.38 -18.05
N GLU A 98 -6.83 -4.10 -19.14
CA GLU A 98 -6.74 -5.58 -19.11
C GLU A 98 -5.46 -6.07 -18.41
N ARG A 99 -4.38 -5.26 -18.39
CA ARG A 99 -3.17 -5.57 -17.61
C ARG A 99 -3.43 -5.46 -16.11
N THR A 100 -4.34 -4.59 -15.68
CA THR A 100 -4.76 -4.53 -14.26
C THR A 100 -5.50 -5.79 -13.81
N ARG A 101 -6.07 -6.57 -14.74
CA ARG A 101 -6.69 -7.87 -14.44
C ARG A 101 -5.66 -8.99 -14.30
N LYS A 102 -4.44 -8.77 -14.79
CA LYS A 102 -3.31 -9.71 -14.69
C LYS A 102 -2.18 -9.10 -13.87
N LEU A 103 -2.49 -8.74 -12.63
CA LEU A 103 -1.56 -8.15 -11.66
C LEU A 103 -0.23 -8.93 -11.55
N TRP A 104 -0.26 -10.25 -11.75
CA TRP A 104 0.91 -11.12 -11.71
C TRP A 104 1.83 -11.05 -12.95
N GLU A 105 1.39 -10.47 -14.07
CA GLU A 105 2.19 -10.28 -15.29
C GLU A 105 2.90 -8.91 -15.33
N ILE A 106 2.50 -7.97 -14.47
CA ILE A 106 3.03 -6.59 -14.43
C ILE A 106 4.53 -6.56 -14.08
N LEU A 107 5.03 -7.58 -13.38
CA LEU A 107 6.41 -7.65 -12.95
C LEU A 107 7.10 -8.89 -13.53
N PRO A 108 7.73 -8.78 -14.71
CA PRO A 108 8.42 -9.90 -15.33
C PRO A 108 9.72 -10.31 -14.63
N HIS A 109 10.39 -9.41 -13.88
CA HIS A 109 11.75 -9.63 -13.39
C HIS A 109 11.96 -9.54 -11.85
N TRP A 110 10.92 -9.20 -11.10
CA TRP A 110 11.03 -8.93 -9.65
C TRP A 110 11.41 -10.13 -8.77
N SER A 111 11.47 -11.35 -9.34
CA SER A 111 11.76 -12.58 -8.60
C SER A 111 13.26 -12.82 -8.29
N GLN A 112 14.19 -12.01 -8.82
CA GLN A 112 15.64 -12.30 -8.67
C GLN A 112 16.34 -11.61 -7.49
N ASN A 113 15.70 -10.66 -6.78
CA ASN A 113 16.37 -9.84 -5.76
C ASN A 113 15.79 -9.99 -4.34
N TRP A 114 15.16 -11.13 -4.01
CA TRP A 114 14.67 -11.34 -2.65
C TRP A 114 15.83 -11.69 -1.73
N HIS A 115 16.17 -10.76 -0.84
CA HIS A 115 17.02 -11.05 0.29
C HIS A 115 16.17 -11.52 1.45
N THR A 116 16.64 -12.56 2.16
CA THR A 116 16.07 -12.94 3.44
C THR A 116 16.22 -11.75 4.40
N THR A 117 15.09 -11.19 4.82
CA THR A 117 15.02 -10.16 5.85
C THR A 117 15.57 -10.73 7.16
N LYS A 118 16.42 -9.97 7.86
CA LYS A 118 16.96 -10.39 9.16
C LYS A 118 15.85 -10.34 10.22
N ASP A 119 15.95 -11.14 11.27
CA ASP A 119 14.94 -11.18 12.33
C ASP A 119 14.77 -9.81 13.03
N GLU A 120 15.85 -9.03 13.13
CA GLU A 120 15.85 -7.65 13.63
C GLU A 120 14.93 -6.73 12.80
N ASP A 121 15.01 -6.82 11.47
CA ASP A 121 14.18 -6.05 10.55
C ASP A 121 12.71 -6.53 10.62
N VAL A 122 12.48 -7.83 10.82
CA VAL A 122 11.13 -8.39 11.00
C VAL A 122 10.49 -7.86 12.28
N GLU A 123 11.22 -7.80 13.40
CA GLU A 123 10.73 -7.21 14.65
C GLU A 123 10.47 -5.72 14.49
N PHE A 124 11.37 -4.97 13.86
CA PHE A 124 11.18 -3.56 13.55
C PHE A 124 9.90 -3.32 12.74
N PHE A 125 9.68 -4.08 11.67
CA PHE A 125 8.49 -3.93 10.85
C PHE A 125 7.23 -4.40 11.56
N ARG A 126 7.31 -5.46 12.37
CA ARG A 126 6.20 -5.90 13.22
C ARG A 126 5.81 -4.81 14.19
N GLU A 127 6.75 -4.19 14.90
CA GLU A 127 6.43 -3.11 15.83
C GLU A 127 5.85 -1.89 15.10
N LYS A 128 6.50 -1.47 14.00
CA LYS A 128 6.13 -0.26 13.26
C LYS A 128 4.78 -0.37 12.55
N PHE A 129 4.46 -1.54 12.00
CA PHE A 129 3.30 -1.75 11.14
C PHE A 129 2.25 -2.69 11.75
N SER A 130 2.43 -3.18 12.98
CA SER A 130 1.37 -3.91 13.69
C SER A 130 0.16 -3.01 13.99
N GLY A 131 -1.02 -3.65 14.06
CA GLY A 131 -2.30 -3.01 14.34
C GLY A 131 -3.15 -2.74 13.10
N SER A 132 -4.47 -2.69 13.31
CA SER A 132 -5.46 -2.29 12.31
C SER A 132 -5.34 -0.78 11.99
N GLN A 133 -5.87 -0.35 10.84
CA GLN A 133 -6.10 1.08 10.56
C GLN A 133 -6.87 1.74 11.73
N ALA A 134 -7.82 1.02 12.33
CA ALA A 134 -8.58 1.49 13.49
C ALA A 134 -7.66 1.70 14.71
N ASP A 135 -6.76 0.76 14.99
CA ASP A 135 -5.82 0.86 16.11
C ASP A 135 -4.84 2.03 15.91
N ARG A 136 -4.44 2.29 14.65
CA ARG A 136 -3.58 3.44 14.30
C ARG A 136 -4.28 4.78 14.50
N VAL A 137 -5.57 4.89 14.16
CA VAL A 137 -6.37 6.10 14.43
C VAL A 137 -6.45 6.35 15.94
N VAL A 138 -6.76 5.32 16.73
CA VAL A 138 -6.83 5.42 18.20
C VAL A 138 -5.48 5.84 18.80
N ARG A 139 -4.37 5.28 18.30
CA ARG A 139 -3.01 5.62 18.77
C ARG A 139 -2.63 7.05 18.39
N ALA A 140 -2.94 7.49 17.17
CA ALA A 140 -2.72 8.87 16.73
C ALA A 140 -3.53 9.88 17.56
N GLU A 141 -4.80 9.57 17.87
CA GLU A 141 -5.63 10.40 18.75
C GLU A 141 -5.10 10.45 20.19
N ALA A 142 -4.58 9.34 20.71
CA ALA A 142 -3.97 9.28 22.04
C ALA A 142 -2.66 10.08 22.11
N ASP A 143 -1.83 10.02 21.07
CA ASP A 143 -0.57 10.77 21.00
C ASP A 143 -0.83 12.27 20.82
N ALA A 144 -1.82 12.66 20.01
CA ALA A 144 -2.27 14.05 19.91
C ALA A 144 -2.72 14.61 21.28
N LYS A 145 -3.52 13.85 22.03
CA LYS A 145 -3.96 14.23 23.39
C LYS A 145 -2.81 14.36 24.38
N LYS A 146 -1.77 13.52 24.28
CA LYS A 146 -0.55 13.63 25.12
C LYS A 146 0.22 14.91 24.80
N ILE A 147 0.37 15.24 23.52
CA ILE A 147 1.07 16.46 23.08
C ILE A 147 0.33 17.71 23.57
N THR A 148 -1.00 17.76 23.44
CA THR A 148 -1.81 18.87 23.98
C THR A 148 -1.64 19.03 25.49
N LYS A 149 -1.69 17.93 26.24
CA LYS A 149 -1.52 17.94 27.70
C LYS A 149 -0.11 18.37 28.13
N GLN A 150 0.91 18.12 27.30
CA GLN A 150 2.27 18.63 27.55
C GLN A 150 2.36 20.13 27.29
N LEU A 151 1.79 20.63 26.20
CA LEU A 151 1.74 22.06 25.88
C LEU A 151 0.99 22.89 26.94
N GLU A 152 -0.12 22.38 27.46
CA GLU A 152 -0.86 23.02 28.57
C GLU A 152 -0.04 23.11 29.85
N LYS A 153 0.73 22.06 30.18
CA LYS A 153 1.62 22.07 31.35
C LYS A 153 2.78 23.06 31.19
N THR A 154 3.32 23.21 29.98
CA THR A 154 4.40 24.16 29.71
C THR A 154 3.91 25.61 29.80
N ASN A 155 2.67 25.89 29.39
CA ASN A 155 2.09 27.25 29.46
C ASN A 155 1.70 27.69 30.89
N ILE A 156 1.45 26.76 31.82
CA ILE A 156 1.11 27.10 33.22
C ILE A 156 2.37 27.38 34.07
N SER A 157 3.57 27.01 33.60
CA SER A 157 4.84 27.23 34.32
C SER A 157 5.51 28.59 34.02
N GLY A 158 4.90 29.43 33.19
CA GLY A 158 5.48 30.68 32.68
C GLY A 158 4.78 31.95 33.16
N ASN A 159 4.27 31.99 34.38
CA ASN A 159 3.72 33.20 35.01
C ASN A 159 4.15 33.33 36.47
#